data_AF-A0A7R9QSN0-F1
#
_entry.id   AF-A0A7R9QSN0-F1
#
_cell.length_a   1.000
_cell.length_b   1.000
_cell.length_c   1.000
_cell.angle_alpha   90.00
_cell.angle_beta   90.00
_cell.angle_gamma   90.00
#
_symmetry.space_group_name_H-M   'P 1'
#
loop_
_entity.id
_entity.type
_entity.pdbx_description
1 polymer ?
#
loop_
_entity_poly.entity_id
_entity_poly.type
_entity_poly.pdbx_seq_one_letter_code
_entity_poly.pdbx_strand_id
1 'polypeptide(L)'
;MCADSSSSGAESGVGLQENDDPFAIEQLTFCTDSRYLCIGGATSQVIGFRFSKHETHNEVPVIEIPMKYEDSEYEGSTDTEIACGMSSLLTQTSNESHDNVAQNYLLHVRSGHHKRLAGFQAEFVCLSPGVDSTTAPPYRITSLCVNSYANL
;
A
#
# COMPACT_ATOMS: atom_id res chain seq x y z
N MET A 1 -59.17 -18.66 16.86
CA MET A 1 -57.87 -18.75 17.55
C MET A 1 -56.81 -19.01 16.49
N CYS A 2 -56.14 -17.96 16.03
CA CYS A 2 -54.82 -18.06 15.40
C CYS A 2 -54.01 -16.93 16.03
N ALA A 3 -52.90 -17.30 16.66
CA ALA A 3 -52.07 -16.41 17.46
C ALA A 3 -51.27 -15.45 16.59
N ASP A 4 -51.22 -14.19 17.03
CA ASP A 4 -50.19 -13.22 16.68
C ASP A 4 -48.92 -13.55 17.47
N SER A 5 -47.76 -13.48 16.84
CA SER A 5 -46.46 -13.50 17.48
C SER A 5 -45.47 -12.78 16.58
N SER A 6 -45.36 -11.48 16.80
CA SER A 6 -44.26 -10.62 16.33
C SER A 6 -42.99 -10.89 17.14
N SER A 7 -41.83 -10.94 16.48
CA SER A 7 -40.47 -10.84 17.05
C SER A 7 -39.48 -10.77 15.88
N SER A 8 -39.11 -9.61 15.32
CA SER A 8 -38.07 -8.66 15.74
C SER A 8 -36.67 -9.27 15.95
N GLY A 9 -35.69 -8.83 15.13
CA GLY A 9 -34.31 -8.64 15.56
C GLY A 9 -33.20 -9.32 14.74
N ALA A 10 -32.07 -8.60 14.68
CA ALA A 10 -30.75 -8.92 14.13
C ALA A 10 -30.59 -8.76 12.60
N GLU A 11 -30.44 -7.53 12.10
CA GLU A 11 -29.23 -6.68 12.13
C GLU A 11 -28.15 -7.13 11.12
N SER A 12 -27.86 -6.16 10.25
CA SER A 12 -26.77 -6.08 9.31
C SER A 12 -25.42 -6.46 9.91
N GLY A 13 -24.76 -7.42 9.27
CA GLY A 13 -23.35 -7.70 9.45
C GLY A 13 -22.74 -8.05 8.10
N VAL A 14 -22.67 -7.08 7.18
CA VAL A 14 -21.70 -7.18 6.08
C VAL A 14 -20.36 -6.95 6.75
N GLY A 15 -19.82 -8.00 7.37
CA GLY A 15 -18.42 -8.00 7.79
C GLY A 15 -17.63 -7.69 6.54
N LEU A 16 -16.98 -6.54 6.50
CA LEU A 16 -15.93 -6.26 5.55
C LEU A 16 -14.88 -7.34 5.82
N GLN A 17 -14.97 -8.44 5.10
CA GLN A 17 -13.94 -9.45 5.09
C GLN A 17 -12.73 -8.71 4.53
N GLU A 18 -11.82 -8.28 5.41
CA GLU A 18 -10.49 -7.87 4.96
C GLU A 18 -9.99 -9.00 4.07
N ASN A 19 -9.70 -8.67 2.81
CA ASN A 19 -9.17 -9.65 1.89
C ASN A 19 -7.79 -10.03 2.42
N ASP A 20 -7.67 -11.25 2.96
CA ASP A 20 -6.41 -11.81 3.44
C ASP A 20 -5.40 -12.07 2.29
N ASP A 21 -5.80 -11.86 1.03
CA ASP A 21 -4.90 -11.96 -0.12
C ASP A 21 -4.03 -10.68 -0.24
N PRO A 22 -2.71 -10.75 0.01
CA PRO A 22 -1.84 -9.59 -0.05
C PRO A 22 -1.71 -9.00 -1.47
N PHE A 23 -2.10 -9.76 -2.50
CA PHE A 23 -2.09 -9.32 -3.89
C PHE A 23 -3.45 -8.79 -4.38
N ALA A 24 -4.46 -8.73 -3.50
CA ALA A 24 -5.78 -8.21 -3.85
C ALA A 24 -5.68 -6.77 -4.35
N ILE A 25 -6.35 -6.50 -5.48
CA ILE A 25 -6.49 -5.16 -6.06
C ILE A 25 -7.75 -4.52 -5.46
N GLU A 26 -7.59 -3.34 -4.86
CA GLU A 26 -8.71 -2.60 -4.28
C GLU A 26 -9.12 -1.40 -5.15
N GLN A 27 -8.16 -0.77 -5.83
CA GLN A 27 -8.42 0.38 -6.69
C GLN A 27 -7.66 0.29 -8.01
N LEU A 28 -8.25 0.86 -9.05
CA LEU A 28 -7.66 0.93 -10.38
C LEU A 28 -8.07 2.24 -11.04
N THR A 29 -7.13 2.87 -11.74
CA THR A 29 -7.40 3.99 -12.64
C THR A 29 -6.64 3.81 -13.94
N PHE A 30 -7.25 4.22 -15.05
CA PHE A 30 -6.71 4.03 -16.38
C PHE A 30 -6.90 5.30 -17.22
N CYS A 31 -5.80 5.81 -17.78
CA CYS A 31 -5.81 6.89 -18.75
C CYS A 31 -5.64 6.30 -20.16
N THR A 32 -6.71 6.39 -20.97
CA THR A 32 -6.75 5.87 -22.34
C THR A 32 -5.75 6.55 -23.27
N ASP A 33 -5.55 7.87 -23.09
CA ASP A 33 -4.79 8.70 -24.01
C ASP A 33 -3.29 8.40 -23.91
N SER A 34 -2.79 8.27 -22.68
CA SER A 34 -1.40 7.91 -22.40
C SER A 34 -1.18 6.40 -22.29
N ARG A 35 -2.26 5.62 -22.23
CA ARG A 35 -2.25 4.17 -21.94
C ARG A 35 -1.49 3.87 -20.65
N TYR A 36 -1.79 4.67 -19.63
CA TYR A 36 -1.26 4.54 -18.29
C TYR A 36 -2.29 3.87 -17.39
N LEU A 37 -1.89 2.79 -16.73
CA LEU A 37 -2.72 2.02 -15.80
C LEU A 37 -2.07 2.08 -14.43
N CYS A 38 -2.81 2.50 -13.41
CA CYS A 38 -2.34 2.53 -12.04
C CYS A 38 -3.25 1.67 -11.16
N ILE A 39 -2.64 0.85 -10.30
CA ILE A 39 -3.31 -0.13 -9.46
C ILE A 39 -2.94 0.13 -8.01
N GLY A 40 -3.94 0.19 -7.12
CA GLY A 40 -3.77 0.21 -5.66
C GLY A 40 -4.22 -1.12 -5.07
N GLY A 41 -3.37 -1.75 -4.25
CA GLY A 41 -3.63 -3.04 -3.62
C GLY A 41 -3.90 -2.98 -2.12
N ALA A 42 -4.35 -4.11 -1.58
CA ALA A 42 -4.76 -4.26 -0.19
C ALA A 42 -3.62 -4.09 0.84
N THR A 43 -2.36 -4.28 0.43
CA THR A 43 -1.18 -4.10 1.29
C THR A 43 -0.49 -2.74 1.10
N SER A 44 -1.28 -1.71 0.81
CA SER A 44 -0.79 -0.33 0.60
C SER A 44 0.21 -0.16 -0.54
N GLN A 45 0.21 -1.09 -1.50
CA GLN A 45 1.08 -1.01 -2.68
C GLN A 45 0.37 -0.27 -3.82
N VAL A 46 1.12 0.59 -4.51
CA VAL A 46 0.66 1.24 -5.75
C VAL A 46 1.61 0.84 -6.88
N ILE A 47 1.06 0.37 -8.00
CA ILE A 47 1.86 -0.05 -9.16
C ILE A 47 1.42 0.73 -10.39
N GLY A 48 2.37 1.46 -10.98
CA GLY A 48 2.19 2.16 -12.23
C GLY A 48 2.61 1.28 -13.41
N PHE A 49 1.78 1.22 -14.45
CA PHE A 49 2.03 0.48 -15.68
C PHE A 49 1.88 1.38 -16.90
N ARG A 50 2.74 1.15 -17.88
CA ARG A 50 2.66 1.79 -19.18
C ARG A 50 2.59 0.74 -20.28
N PHE A 51 1.69 0.95 -21.24
CA PHE A 51 1.61 0.06 -22.39
C PHE A 51 2.83 0.21 -23.30
N SER A 52 3.49 -0.92 -23.59
CA SER A 52 4.58 -1.01 -24.57
C SER A 52 4.22 -2.00 -25.68
N LYS A 53 4.55 -1.66 -26.93
CA LYS A 53 4.45 -2.58 -28.08
C LYS A 53 5.63 -3.54 -28.17
N HIS A 54 6.65 -3.34 -27.36
CA HIS A 54 7.91 -4.08 -27.43
C HIS A 54 8.14 -4.84 -26.14
N GLU A 55 8.81 -5.99 -26.27
CA GLU A 55 9.41 -6.64 -25.11
C GLU A 55 10.49 -5.72 -24.52
N THR A 56 10.56 -5.66 -23.19
CA THR A 56 11.59 -4.89 -22.47
C THR A 56 12.30 -5.76 -21.45
N HIS A 57 13.49 -5.30 -21.03
CA HIS A 57 14.31 -5.96 -20.03
C HIS A 57 14.86 -4.91 -19.08
N ASN A 58 14.03 -4.48 -18.13
CA ASN A 58 14.34 -3.38 -17.21
C ASN A 58 14.10 -3.83 -15.76
N GLU A 59 14.83 -3.23 -14.83
CA GLU A 59 14.47 -3.26 -13.42
C GLU A 59 13.25 -2.37 -13.16
N VAL A 60 12.43 -2.71 -12.17
CA VAL A 60 11.32 -1.85 -11.72
C VAL A 60 11.77 -1.12 -10.47
N PRO A 61 11.84 0.23 -10.49
CA PRO A 61 12.15 1.00 -9.31
C PRO A 61 11.08 0.79 -8.24
N VAL A 62 11.55 0.64 -7.01
CA VAL A 62 10.72 0.57 -5.81
C VAL A 62 10.86 1.90 -5.07
N ILE A 63 9.73 2.50 -4.74
CA ILE A 63 9.63 3.79 -4.05
C ILE A 63 9.02 3.53 -2.68
N GLU A 64 9.71 3.95 -1.63
CA GLU A 64 9.20 3.84 -0.26
C GLU A 64 8.38 5.07 0.09
N ILE A 65 7.16 4.88 0.59
CA ILE A 65 6.26 5.94 1.02
C ILE A 65 6.12 5.87 2.55
N PRO A 66 6.89 6.66 3.31
CA PRO A 66 6.74 6.71 4.76
C PRO A 66 5.41 7.37 5.12
N MET A 67 4.55 6.63 5.80
CA MET A 67 3.28 7.12 6.32
C MET A 67 3.47 7.68 7.73
N LYS A 68 2.87 8.83 8.04
CA LYS A 68 2.83 9.42 9.38
C LYS A 68 1.43 9.29 9.94
N TYR A 69 1.28 8.67 11.11
CA TYR A 69 0.08 8.84 11.92
C TYR A 69 0.22 10.16 12.69
N GLU A 70 -0.68 11.12 12.44
CA GLU A 70 -0.93 12.19 13.40
C GLU A 70 -1.89 11.58 14.43
N ASP A 71 -1.38 11.26 15.62
CA ASP A 71 -2.21 10.80 16.72
C ASP A 71 -3.18 11.94 17.08
N SER A 72 -4.44 11.83 16.67
CA SER A 72 -5.48 12.73 17.13
C SER A 72 -5.77 12.44 18.61
N GLU A 73 -5.23 13.30 19.47
CA GLU A 73 -5.71 13.65 20.81
C GLU A 73 -5.47 12.61 21.94
N TYR A 74 -4.31 12.73 22.60
CA TYR A 74 -4.25 12.54 24.05
C TYR A 74 -3.75 13.83 24.69
N GLU A 75 -4.66 14.59 25.30
CA GLU A 75 -4.28 15.59 26.29
C GLU A 75 -3.54 14.88 27.44
N GLY A 76 -2.22 15.07 27.54
CA GLY A 76 -1.49 14.56 28.69
C GLY A 76 0.02 14.62 28.56
N SER A 77 0.59 15.70 29.11
CA SER A 77 1.97 15.81 29.61
C SER A 77 3.13 15.86 28.61
N THR A 78 3.63 17.08 28.46
CA THR A 78 5.04 17.51 28.63
C THR A 78 6.15 16.72 27.94
N ASP A 79 6.81 17.41 27.01
CA ASP A 79 8.19 17.20 26.55
C ASP A 79 8.56 15.79 26.07
N THR A 80 8.16 15.45 24.85
CA THR A 80 9.02 14.63 23.98
C THR A 80 8.85 15.08 22.53
N GLU A 81 9.65 16.08 22.18
CA GLU A 81 9.77 16.63 20.84
C GLU A 81 10.24 15.53 19.86
N ILE A 82 9.49 15.36 18.76
CA ILE A 82 10.00 15.07 17.42
C ILE A 82 10.97 13.87 17.34
N ALA A 83 10.47 12.64 17.48
CA ALA A 83 11.29 11.45 17.23
C ALA A 83 10.61 10.31 16.45
N CYS A 84 9.31 10.37 16.14
CA CYS A 84 8.63 9.25 15.48
C CYS A 84 8.83 9.18 13.95
N GLY A 85 9.37 10.22 13.31
CA GLY A 85 9.64 10.24 11.85
C GLY A 85 11.09 10.03 11.44
N MET A 86 12.04 10.15 12.37
CA MET A 86 13.48 10.08 12.11
C MET A 86 14.22 9.02 12.93
N SER A 87 13.60 8.42 13.96
CA SER A 87 14.28 7.40 14.78
C SER A 87 14.55 6.09 14.03
N SER A 88 13.81 5.77 12.96
CA SER A 88 14.20 4.64 12.09
C SER A 88 15.43 4.95 11.24
N LEU A 89 15.70 6.22 10.94
CA LEU A 89 16.85 6.65 10.14
C LEU A 89 18.10 6.92 11.00
N LEU A 90 17.95 7.28 12.28
CA LEU A 90 19.06 7.70 13.14
C LEU A 90 19.63 6.61 14.08
N THR A 91 19.01 5.44 14.20
CA THR A 91 19.56 4.33 15.02
C THR A 91 20.66 3.53 14.30
N GLN A 92 21.15 4.00 13.15
CA GLN A 92 22.22 3.34 12.39
C GLN A 92 23.59 3.97 12.69
N THR A 93 24.01 3.94 13.95
CA THR A 93 25.43 4.08 14.32
C THR A 93 25.87 2.85 15.11
N SER A 94 25.83 1.69 14.48
CA SER A 94 26.63 0.52 14.86
C SER A 94 26.62 -0.44 13.69
N ASN A 95 27.81 -0.74 13.17
CA ASN A 95 28.12 -1.83 12.26
C ASN A 95 27.18 -3.04 12.47
N GLU A 96 26.51 -3.52 11.42
CA GLU A 96 26.20 -4.93 11.12
C GLU A 96 25.21 -4.95 9.92
N SER A 97 25.55 -5.73 8.89
CA SER A 97 24.76 -6.24 7.74
C SER A 97 23.57 -5.45 7.14
N HIS A 98 23.65 -5.30 5.81
CA HIS A 98 22.73 -4.65 4.87
C HIS A 98 21.33 -5.32 4.72
N ASP A 99 20.86 -6.10 5.70
CA ASP A 99 19.73 -7.03 5.57
C ASP A 99 18.48 -6.69 6.41
N ASN A 100 18.50 -5.63 7.24
CA ASN A 100 17.43 -5.39 8.23
C ASN A 100 16.34 -4.38 7.82
N VAL A 101 16.42 -3.75 6.63
CA VAL A 101 15.39 -2.79 6.16
C VAL A 101 14.17 -3.49 5.54
N ALA A 102 14.27 -4.79 5.23
CA ALA A 102 13.19 -5.58 4.62
C ALA A 102 12.03 -5.92 5.59
N GLN A 103 12.11 -5.59 6.88
CA GLN A 103 11.26 -6.22 7.88
C GLN A 103 9.85 -5.66 8.05
N ASN A 104 9.42 -4.65 7.28
CA ASN A 104 8.09 -4.07 7.48
C ASN A 104 7.23 -3.89 6.23
N TYR A 105 7.54 -4.57 5.14
CA TYR A 105 6.68 -4.60 3.95
C TYR A 105 6.00 -5.97 3.83
N LEU A 106 4.69 -5.99 3.58
CA LEU A 106 3.94 -7.23 3.37
C LEU A 106 4.25 -7.90 2.04
N LEU A 107 4.86 -7.17 1.10
CA LEU A 107 5.24 -7.64 -0.23
C LEU A 107 6.71 -7.39 -0.51
N HIS A 108 7.32 -8.34 -1.24
CA HIS A 108 8.68 -8.22 -1.74
C HIS A 108 8.68 -8.06 -3.25
N VAL A 109 9.29 -6.98 -3.75
CA VAL A 109 9.43 -6.75 -5.19
C VAL A 109 10.69 -7.46 -5.68
N ARG A 110 10.57 -8.14 -6.81
CA ARG A 110 11.71 -8.83 -7.43
C ARG A 110 12.73 -7.80 -7.92
N SER A 111 13.97 -7.92 -7.46
CA SER A 111 15.08 -7.03 -7.83
C SER A 111 15.76 -7.46 -9.12
N GLY A 112 16.44 -6.50 -9.76
CA GLY A 112 17.19 -6.71 -10.99
C GLY A 112 16.34 -6.62 -12.26
N HIS A 113 17.00 -6.85 -13.39
CA HIS A 113 16.35 -6.69 -14.70
C HIS A 113 15.50 -7.91 -15.03
N HIS A 114 14.27 -7.67 -15.47
CA HIS A 114 13.33 -8.74 -15.80
C HIS A 114 12.76 -8.54 -17.19
N LYS A 115 12.67 -9.65 -17.93
CA LYS A 115 12.00 -9.71 -19.23
C LYS A 115 10.50 -9.48 -19.06
N ARG A 116 9.94 -8.51 -19.78
CA ARG A 116 8.51 -8.19 -19.82
C ARG A 116 8.02 -8.18 -21.27
N LEU A 117 7.00 -8.98 -21.55
CA LEU A 117 6.39 -9.07 -22.88
C LEU A 117 5.67 -7.76 -23.25
N ALA A 118 5.37 -7.57 -24.53
CA ALA A 118 4.54 -6.47 -24.99
C ALA A 118 3.18 -6.47 -24.27
N GLY A 119 2.68 -5.28 -23.92
CA GLY A 119 1.51 -5.09 -23.06
C GLY A 119 1.75 -4.04 -21.99
N PHE A 120 0.98 -4.08 -20.91
CA PHE A 120 1.20 -3.23 -19.74
C PHE A 120 2.40 -3.75 -18.95
N GLN A 121 3.45 -2.93 -18.89
CA GLN A 121 4.68 -3.24 -18.19
C GLN A 121 4.77 -2.32 -16.97
N ALA A 122 5.09 -2.89 -15.81
CA ALA A 122 5.28 -2.12 -14.59
C ALA A 122 6.45 -1.13 -14.79
N GLU A 123 6.22 0.12 -14.44
CA GLU A 123 7.18 1.23 -14.53
C GLU A 123 7.72 1.62 -13.15
N PHE A 124 6.92 1.47 -12.10
CA PHE A 124 7.35 1.61 -10.70
C PHE A 124 6.45 0.81 -9.76
N VAL A 125 6.92 0.57 -8.54
CA VAL A 125 6.11 0.10 -7.41
C VAL A 125 6.35 1.04 -6.24
N CYS A 126 5.28 1.56 -5.65
CA CYS A 126 5.33 2.24 -4.37
C CYS A 126 4.92 1.26 -3.26
N LEU A 127 5.70 1.22 -2.18
CA LEU A 127 5.40 0.43 -0.99
C LEU A 127 5.33 1.37 0.22
N SER A 128 4.30 1.18 1.04
CA SER A 128 4.22 1.83 2.34
C SER A 128 4.63 0.82 3.41
N PRO A 129 5.50 1.17 4.37
CA PRO A 129 5.81 0.30 5.49
C PRO A 129 4.52 0.03 6.28
N GLY A 130 4.29 -1.24 6.65
CA GLY A 130 3.29 -1.57 7.66
C GLY A 130 3.64 -0.90 8.98
N VAL A 131 2.64 -0.61 9.80
CA VAL A 131 2.88 -0.46 11.24
C VAL A 131 2.75 -1.86 11.78
N ASP A 132 3.84 -2.36 12.38
CA ASP A 132 3.99 -3.69 12.96
C ASP A 132 3.04 -4.79 12.43
N SER A 133 3.59 -5.72 11.64
CA SER A 133 2.82 -6.82 11.01
C SER A 133 1.95 -7.69 11.94
N THR A 134 2.04 -7.49 13.26
CA THR A 134 1.26 -8.16 14.30
C THR A 134 0.16 -7.31 14.94
N THR A 135 0.15 -5.99 14.81
CA THR A 135 -0.71 -5.13 15.63
C THR A 135 -1.60 -4.17 14.83
N ALA A 136 -1.24 -3.83 13.58
CA ALA A 136 -2.07 -2.98 12.74
C ALA A 136 -2.23 -3.49 11.30
N PRO A 137 -3.43 -3.37 10.70
CA PRO A 137 -3.63 -3.65 9.28
C PRO A 137 -2.86 -2.62 8.43
N PRO A 138 -2.44 -2.99 7.20
CA PRO A 138 -1.81 -2.06 6.27
C PRO A 138 -2.69 -0.84 5.99
N TYR A 139 -2.08 0.32 5.71
CA TYR A 139 -2.81 1.52 5.33
C TYR A 139 -3.69 1.27 4.10
N ARG A 140 -5.00 1.35 4.28
CA ARG A 140 -5.94 1.22 3.16
C ARG A 140 -5.81 2.41 2.22
N ILE A 141 -5.63 2.15 0.93
CA ILE A 141 -5.70 3.18 -0.10
C ILE A 141 -7.18 3.60 -0.22
N THR A 142 -7.49 4.84 0.12
CA THR A 142 -8.86 5.37 0.10
C THR A 142 -9.21 6.01 -1.24
N SER A 143 -8.23 6.48 -2.00
CA SER A 143 -8.43 7.03 -3.34
C SER A 143 -7.19 6.88 -4.21
N LEU A 144 -7.40 6.76 -5.52
CA LEU A 144 -6.34 6.64 -6.52
C LEU A 144 -6.72 7.45 -7.76
N CYS A 145 -5.81 8.32 -8.21
CA CYS A 145 -5.97 9.10 -9.44
C CYS A 145 -4.63 9.17 -10.19
N VAL A 146 -4.68 9.47 -11.48
CA VAL A 146 -3.50 9.62 -12.34
C VAL A 146 -3.65 10.91 -13.15
N ASN A 147 -2.60 11.72 -13.15
CA ASN A 147 -2.40 12.85 -14.03
C ASN A 147 -1.28 12.53 -15.02
N SER A 148 -1.67 11.94 -16.14
CA SER A 148 -0.73 11.52 -17.19
C SER A 148 -0.01 12.68 -17.89
N TYR A 149 -0.52 13.92 -17.80
CA TYR A 149 0.16 15.08 -18.38
C TYR A 149 1.39 15.48 -17.56
N ALA A 150 1.27 15.38 -16.23
CA ALA A 150 2.35 15.72 -15.30
C ALA A 150 3.23 14.52 -14.93
N ASN A 151 2.90 13.31 -15.38
CA ASN A 151 3.47 12.04 -14.87
C ASN A 151 3.35 11.92 -13.34
N LEU A 152 2.17 12.28 -12.82
CA LEU A 152 1.80 12.21 -11.39
C LEU A 152 0.66 11.20 -11.18
#